data_AF-A0A2V7AI08-F1
#
_entry.id   AF-A0A2V7AI08-F1
#
_cell.length_a   1.000
_cell.length_b   1.000
_cell.length_c   1.000
_cell.angle_alpha   90.00
_cell.angle_beta   90.00
_cell.angle_gamma   90.00
#
_symmetry.space_group_name_H-M   'P 1'
#
loop_
_entity.id
_entity.type
_entity.pdbx_description
1 polymer ?
#
loop_
_entity_poly.entity_id
_entity_poly.type
_entity_poly.pdbx_seq_one_letter_code
_entity_poly.pdbx_strand_id
1 'polypeptide(L)'
;MWNSERQGRARLRPSLISGAVTLGLLAVCFAQRDRPAAQLAPTGTDRLQVLLTTSELLVGQNRLAFGLLKDGKLLADARVAVRVYAIEGEDARLIAETPARYHRLEVIERGKRIHIHPDGARHVHGDATDVQGIYVAQVAFEHSGTWGLEVLAQVGSGALESARLSVSALATSPAPTVGTPAPRSRNRIASDVSELKQIDSSEPPDPRLHRTRIADAIAQGKPQVIVFATPRYCTSRVCGPVVDVVRTLIPAYGDRVVFIHEEIWESESLQKFSPTVEEWNLRSEPWIFVVDGKGIVRARFEGLTTRRELEGALKPVTAPGASRAGPE
;
A
#
# COMPACT_ATOMS: atom_id res chain seq x y z
N MET A 1 -54.09 38.73 75.34
CA MET A 1 -54.45 37.81 74.24
C MET A 1 -53.56 36.59 74.39
N TRP A 2 -54.14 35.46 74.75
CA TRP A 2 -53.48 34.29 75.34
C TRP A 2 -53.61 33.09 74.39
N ASN A 3 -52.63 32.18 74.46
CA ASN A 3 -52.71 30.74 74.15
C ASN A 3 -52.83 30.34 72.66
N SER A 4 -52.40 29.14 72.22
CA SER A 4 -51.58 28.04 72.77
C SER A 4 -51.46 27.00 71.64
N GLU A 5 -50.49 26.06 71.76
CA GLU A 5 -50.62 24.63 71.40
C GLU A 5 -50.94 24.23 69.93
N ARG A 6 -50.78 23.00 69.44
CA ARG A 6 -50.01 21.78 69.72
C ARG A 6 -50.11 20.97 68.40
N GLN A 7 -49.09 20.14 68.18
CA GLN A 7 -49.12 18.76 67.66
C GLN A 7 -50.17 18.33 66.61
N GLY A 8 -49.67 17.72 65.53
CA GLY A 8 -50.47 16.82 64.69
C GLY A 8 -49.62 16.01 63.73
N ARG A 9 -49.22 14.80 64.14
CA ARG A 9 -48.58 13.80 63.28
C ARG A 9 -49.57 13.31 62.22
N ALA A 10 -49.17 13.29 60.95
CA ALA A 10 -49.71 12.36 59.97
C ALA A 10 -48.54 11.68 59.25
N ARG A 11 -48.39 10.38 59.51
CA ARG A 11 -47.46 9.49 58.80
C ARG A 11 -48.03 9.23 57.42
N LEU A 12 -47.34 9.69 56.37
CA LEU A 12 -47.56 9.19 55.01
C LEU A 12 -46.38 8.29 54.66
N ARG A 13 -46.70 7.02 54.39
CA ARG A 13 -45.78 6.00 53.88
C ARG A 13 -45.28 6.45 52.50
N PRO A 14 -43.96 6.50 52.22
CA PRO A 14 -43.50 6.58 50.84
C PRO A 14 -43.66 5.20 50.19
N SER A 15 -44.49 5.12 49.17
CA SER A 15 -44.54 3.98 48.26
C SER A 15 -43.19 3.86 47.55
N LEU A 16 -42.52 2.74 47.79
CA LEU A 16 -41.36 2.28 47.03
C LEU A 16 -41.81 2.03 45.58
N ILE A 17 -41.58 2.99 44.69
CA ILE A 17 -41.51 2.70 43.26
C ILE A 17 -40.10 2.16 43.04
N SER A 18 -40.00 0.83 43.02
CA SER A 18 -38.81 0.12 42.55
C SER A 18 -38.55 0.55 41.11
N GLY A 19 -37.66 1.53 40.93
CA GLY A 19 -37.01 1.79 39.66
C GLY A 19 -36.17 0.56 39.33
N ALA A 20 -36.69 -0.28 38.43
CA ALA A 20 -35.90 -1.32 37.79
C ALA A 20 -34.81 -0.62 36.98
N VAL A 21 -33.63 -0.45 37.58
CA VAL A 21 -32.40 -0.18 36.85
C VAL A 21 -32.09 -1.47 36.09
N THR A 22 -32.63 -1.58 34.89
CA THR A 22 -32.13 -2.52 33.90
C THR A 22 -30.69 -2.12 33.60
N LEU A 23 -29.75 -2.81 34.25
CA LEU A 23 -28.38 -2.89 33.78
C LEU A 23 -28.45 -3.46 32.35
N GLY A 24 -28.48 -2.57 31.36
CA GLY A 24 -28.21 -2.92 29.99
C GLY A 24 -26.80 -3.50 29.96
N LEU A 25 -26.71 -4.82 29.80
CA LEU A 25 -25.52 -5.47 29.30
C LEU A 25 -25.24 -4.86 27.93
N LEU A 26 -24.45 -3.79 27.92
CA LEU A 26 -23.68 -3.38 26.76
C LEU A 26 -22.75 -4.56 26.47
N ALA A 27 -23.21 -5.46 25.61
CA ALA A 27 -22.31 -6.30 24.84
C ALA A 27 -21.41 -5.33 24.07
N VAL A 28 -20.26 -5.04 24.65
CA VAL A 28 -19.15 -4.43 23.93
C VAL A 28 -18.81 -5.44 22.86
N CYS A 29 -19.38 -5.24 21.67
CA CYS A 29 -18.86 -5.84 20.45
C CYS A 29 -17.41 -5.41 20.39
N PHE A 30 -16.51 -6.29 20.82
CA PHE A 30 -15.12 -6.22 20.42
C PHE A 30 -15.17 -6.24 18.90
N ALA A 31 -15.00 -5.07 18.30
CA ALA A 31 -14.71 -4.92 16.90
C ALA A 31 -13.62 -5.94 16.59
N GLN A 32 -13.95 -6.92 15.75
CA GLN A 32 -12.97 -7.82 15.19
C GLN A 32 -11.87 -6.92 14.65
N ARG A 33 -10.68 -7.01 15.25
CA ARG A 33 -9.49 -6.40 14.70
C ARG A 33 -9.41 -6.85 13.24
N ASP A 34 -9.52 -5.91 12.32
CA ASP A 34 -9.27 -6.14 10.91
C ASP A 34 -7.94 -6.89 10.83
N ARG A 35 -8.01 -8.15 10.41
CA ARG A 35 -6.80 -8.89 10.05
C ARG A 35 -6.20 -8.13 8.86
N PRO A 36 -4.89 -7.80 8.88
CA PRO A 36 -4.25 -7.38 7.65
C PRO A 36 -4.51 -8.45 6.59
N ALA A 37 -4.81 -8.01 5.36
CA ALA A 37 -4.98 -8.90 4.22
C ALA A 37 -3.64 -9.59 3.89
N ALA A 38 -3.30 -10.64 4.62
CA ALA A 38 -2.15 -11.50 4.34
C ALA A 38 -2.33 -12.84 5.05
N GLN A 39 -2.90 -13.81 4.34
CA GLN A 39 -2.99 -15.20 4.77
C GLN A 39 -3.18 -16.03 3.48
N LEU A 40 -2.36 -16.99 3.06
CA LEU A 40 -1.11 -17.63 3.45
C LEU A 40 -0.34 -17.89 2.14
N ALA A 41 0.98 -18.11 2.17
CA ALA A 41 1.62 -18.79 1.04
C ALA A 41 0.86 -20.12 0.82
N PRO A 42 0.21 -20.32 -0.33
CA PRO A 42 -0.60 -21.51 -0.50
C PRO A 42 0.30 -22.73 -0.55
N THR A 43 -0.10 -23.82 0.11
CA THR A 43 0.39 -25.16 -0.22
C THR A 43 0.21 -25.37 -1.72
N GLY A 44 1.24 -25.87 -2.40
CA GLY A 44 1.22 -26.10 -3.84
C GLY A 44 0.00 -26.92 -4.23
N THR A 45 -1.00 -26.27 -4.81
CA THR A 45 -2.08 -26.92 -5.53
C THR A 45 -1.72 -26.89 -7.00
N ASP A 46 -2.11 -27.91 -7.76
CA ASP A 46 -1.92 -27.95 -9.23
C ASP A 46 -2.70 -26.84 -9.97
N ARG A 47 -3.41 -25.98 -9.23
CA ARG A 47 -4.28 -24.94 -9.75
C ARG A 47 -3.55 -23.62 -9.84
N LEU A 48 -3.94 -22.83 -10.84
CA LEU A 48 -3.53 -21.43 -10.95
C LEU A 48 -3.97 -20.66 -9.71
N GLN A 49 -3.06 -19.85 -9.16
CA GLN A 49 -3.31 -19.02 -7.99
C GLN A 49 -2.87 -17.58 -8.27
N VAL A 50 -3.66 -16.63 -7.75
CA VAL A 50 -3.40 -15.20 -7.88
C VAL A 50 -2.76 -14.71 -6.60
N LEU A 51 -1.58 -14.11 -6.72
CA LEU A 51 -0.89 -13.44 -5.61
C LEU A 51 -1.11 -11.95 -5.76
N LEU A 52 -2.14 -11.41 -5.10
CA LEU A 52 -2.40 -9.97 -5.12
C LEU A 52 -1.25 -9.21 -4.44
N THR A 53 -0.78 -8.17 -5.10
CA THR A 53 0.18 -7.21 -4.51
C THR A 53 -0.45 -5.83 -4.29
N THR A 54 -1.69 -5.65 -4.73
CA THR A 54 -2.55 -4.49 -4.50
C THR A 54 -3.67 -4.91 -3.56
N SER A 55 -3.77 -4.28 -2.40
CA SER A 55 -4.79 -4.55 -1.40
C SER A 55 -5.82 -3.43 -1.30
N GLU A 56 -5.43 -2.19 -1.66
CA GLU A 56 -6.34 -1.06 -1.70
C GLU A 56 -6.85 -0.85 -3.13
N LEU A 57 -8.14 -1.16 -3.31
CA LEU A 57 -8.88 -0.85 -4.52
C LEU A 57 -9.97 0.17 -4.16
N LEU A 58 -10.19 1.15 -5.03
CA LEU A 58 -11.15 2.22 -4.82
C LEU A 58 -12.27 2.17 -5.87
N VAL A 59 -13.37 2.87 -5.62
CA VAL A 59 -14.32 3.21 -6.68
C VAL A 59 -13.60 4.00 -7.78
N GLY A 60 -13.87 3.67 -9.04
CA GLY A 60 -13.20 4.23 -10.21
C GLY A 60 -12.09 3.32 -10.75
N GLN A 61 -11.10 3.92 -11.42
CA GLN A 61 -10.02 3.21 -12.10
C GLN A 61 -8.91 2.80 -11.13
N ASN A 62 -8.43 1.56 -11.25
CA ASN A 62 -7.41 0.98 -10.40
C ASN A 62 -6.35 0.23 -11.21
N ARG A 63 -5.10 0.37 -10.75
CA ARG A 63 -3.98 -0.47 -11.17
C ARG A 63 -3.99 -1.75 -10.34
N LEU A 64 -4.42 -2.86 -10.92
CA LEU A 64 -4.36 -4.17 -10.28
C LEU A 64 -3.03 -4.86 -10.63
N ALA A 65 -2.13 -4.96 -9.66
CA ALA A 65 -0.86 -5.65 -9.81
C ALA A 65 -0.85 -6.98 -9.05
N PHE A 66 -0.47 -8.06 -9.74
CA PHE A 66 -0.50 -9.41 -9.18
C PHE A 66 0.54 -10.34 -9.80
N GLY A 67 0.95 -11.33 -9.01
CA GLY A 67 1.70 -12.49 -9.49
C GLY A 67 0.75 -13.65 -9.80
N LEU A 68 1.21 -14.57 -10.65
CA LEU A 68 0.55 -15.85 -10.87
C LEU A 68 1.45 -16.96 -10.36
N LEU A 69 0.89 -17.90 -9.61
CA LEU A 69 1.59 -19.06 -9.09
C LEU A 69 0.90 -20.33 -9.61
N LYS A 70 1.70 -21.28 -10.11
CA LYS A 70 1.23 -22.61 -10.50
C LYS A 70 2.29 -23.64 -10.11
N ASP A 71 1.89 -24.75 -9.51
CA ASP A 71 2.79 -25.83 -9.09
C ASP A 71 3.96 -25.32 -8.21
N GLY A 72 3.67 -24.33 -7.36
CA GLY A 72 4.65 -23.67 -6.50
C GLY A 72 5.65 -22.76 -7.23
N LYS A 73 5.49 -22.51 -8.53
CA LYS A 73 6.36 -21.65 -9.33
C LYS A 73 5.62 -20.42 -9.85
N LEU A 74 6.29 -19.28 -9.87
CA LEU A 74 5.74 -18.07 -10.47
C LEU A 74 5.65 -18.23 -11.99
N LEU A 75 4.48 -17.93 -12.53
CA LEU A 75 4.19 -18.01 -13.94
C LEU A 75 4.48 -16.67 -14.63
N ALA A 76 5.56 -16.61 -15.40
CA ALA A 76 5.95 -15.44 -16.18
C ALA A 76 5.44 -15.52 -17.63
N ASP A 77 5.33 -14.36 -18.28
CA ASP A 77 5.11 -14.22 -19.73
C ASP A 77 3.90 -14.99 -20.30
N ALA A 78 2.89 -15.29 -19.48
CA ALA A 78 1.63 -15.87 -19.95
C ALA A 78 0.74 -14.80 -20.60
N ARG A 79 -0.13 -15.22 -21.52
CA ARG A 79 -1.23 -14.38 -21.98
C ARG A 79 -2.30 -14.35 -20.90
N VAL A 80 -2.56 -13.18 -20.33
CA VAL A 80 -3.48 -13.03 -19.19
C VAL A 80 -4.58 -12.02 -19.48
N ALA A 81 -5.81 -12.36 -19.08
CA ALA A 81 -6.95 -11.47 -19.03
C ALA A 81 -7.59 -11.51 -17.63
N VAL A 82 -8.11 -10.38 -17.19
CA VAL A 82 -8.87 -10.25 -15.94
C VAL A 82 -10.31 -9.94 -16.31
N ARG A 83 -11.22 -10.79 -15.88
CA ARG A 83 -12.66 -10.55 -15.93
C ARG A 83 -13.13 -9.99 -14.61
N VAL A 84 -13.98 -8.98 -14.67
CA VAL A 84 -14.54 -8.29 -13.50
C VAL A 84 -16.04 -8.55 -13.45
N TYR A 85 -16.52 -8.96 -12.29
CA TYR A 85 -17.91 -9.32 -12.04
C TYR A 85 -18.51 -8.44 -10.95
N ALA A 86 -19.63 -7.80 -11.26
CA ALA A 86 -20.50 -7.20 -10.25
C ALA A 86 -21.18 -8.33 -9.48
N ILE A 87 -21.12 -8.27 -8.15
CA ILE A 87 -21.78 -9.24 -7.26
C ILE A 87 -23.01 -8.55 -6.67
N GLU A 88 -24.19 -9.05 -7.01
CA GLU A 88 -25.49 -8.53 -6.58
C GLU A 88 -26.28 -9.68 -5.92
N GLY A 89 -26.25 -9.76 -4.59
CA GLY A 89 -26.82 -10.90 -3.87
C GLY A 89 -26.04 -12.19 -4.11
N GLU A 90 -26.71 -13.22 -4.64
CA GLU A 90 -26.08 -14.50 -5.04
C GLU A 90 -25.62 -14.51 -6.51
N ASP A 91 -25.96 -13.48 -7.28
CA ASP A 91 -25.66 -13.41 -8.70
C ASP A 91 -24.32 -12.70 -8.97
N ALA A 92 -23.56 -13.21 -9.94
CA ALA A 92 -22.34 -12.60 -10.44
C ALA A 92 -22.47 -12.28 -11.93
N ARG A 93 -22.49 -11.00 -12.28
CA ARG A 93 -22.60 -10.53 -13.67
C ARG A 93 -21.26 -10.03 -14.17
N LEU A 94 -20.76 -10.61 -15.27
CA LEU A 94 -19.57 -10.11 -15.97
C LEU A 94 -19.83 -8.69 -16.49
N ILE A 95 -19.00 -7.73 -16.08
CA ILE A 95 -19.11 -6.33 -16.51
C ILE A 95 -17.95 -5.88 -17.42
N ALA A 96 -16.78 -6.51 -17.30
CA ALA A 96 -15.60 -6.15 -18.07
C ALA A 96 -14.62 -7.32 -18.23
N GLU A 97 -13.85 -7.29 -19.31
CA GLU A 97 -12.66 -8.11 -19.52
C GLU A 97 -11.52 -7.21 -19.98
N THR A 98 -10.37 -7.29 -19.32
CA THR A 98 -9.21 -6.42 -19.58
C THR A 98 -7.94 -7.27 -19.68
N PRO A 99 -7.01 -6.99 -20.61
CA PRO A 99 -5.74 -7.70 -20.66
C PRO A 99 -4.85 -7.31 -19.46
N ALA A 100 -4.18 -8.30 -18.87
CA ALA A 100 -3.09 -8.04 -17.92
C ALA A 100 -1.75 -8.23 -18.62
N ARG A 101 -0.93 -7.18 -18.63
CA ARG A 101 0.39 -7.23 -19.27
C ARG A 101 1.42 -7.69 -18.25
N TYR A 102 2.26 -8.64 -18.66
CA TYR A 102 3.43 -9.01 -17.88
C TYR A 102 4.54 -7.98 -18.05
N HIS A 103 5.09 -7.51 -16.94
CA HIS A 103 6.22 -6.61 -16.90
C HIS A 103 7.38 -7.29 -16.19
N ARG A 104 8.47 -7.54 -16.93
CA ARG A 104 9.72 -8.04 -16.35
C ARG A 104 10.39 -6.95 -15.51
N LEU A 105 10.94 -7.34 -14.38
CA LEU A 105 11.76 -6.46 -13.54
C LEU A 105 13.17 -6.34 -14.10
N GLU A 106 13.58 -5.12 -14.38
CA GLU A 106 14.95 -4.79 -14.83
C GLU A 106 16.00 -5.00 -13.73
N VAL A 107 15.56 -5.05 -12.46
CA VAL A 107 16.40 -5.26 -11.28
C VAL A 107 16.63 -6.74 -10.96
N ILE A 108 16.22 -7.65 -11.85
CA ILE A 108 16.42 -9.08 -11.69
C ILE A 108 17.26 -9.60 -12.86
N GLU A 109 18.42 -10.15 -12.56
CA GLU A 109 19.34 -10.73 -13.54
C GLU A 109 19.69 -12.16 -13.15
N ARG A 110 19.49 -13.11 -14.07
CA ARG A 110 19.76 -14.55 -13.86
C ARG A 110 19.15 -15.10 -12.55
N GLY A 111 17.93 -14.67 -12.23
CA GLY A 111 17.24 -15.11 -11.02
C GLY A 111 17.72 -14.44 -9.74
N LYS A 112 18.56 -13.41 -9.80
CA LYS A 112 19.06 -12.70 -8.61
C LYS A 112 18.71 -11.23 -8.68
N ARG A 113 18.42 -10.65 -7.52
CA ARG A 113 18.15 -9.22 -7.40
C ARG A 113 19.47 -8.46 -7.52
N ILE A 114 19.48 -7.41 -8.33
CA ILE A 114 20.63 -6.56 -8.58
C ILE A 114 20.30 -5.11 -8.24
N HIS A 115 21.27 -4.40 -7.69
CA HIS A 115 21.19 -2.94 -7.60
C HIS A 115 22.56 -2.31 -7.88
N ILE A 116 22.52 -1.05 -8.27
CA ILE A 116 23.69 -0.26 -8.66
C ILE A 116 23.90 0.84 -7.61
N HIS A 117 25.09 0.84 -7.04
CA HIS A 117 25.54 1.80 -6.05
C HIS A 117 25.80 3.18 -6.66
N PRO A 118 25.91 4.23 -5.82
CA PRO A 118 26.31 5.56 -6.28
C PRO A 118 27.62 5.58 -7.08
N ASP A 119 28.57 4.72 -6.73
CA ASP A 119 29.89 4.59 -7.37
C ASP A 119 29.86 3.74 -8.66
N GLY A 120 28.68 3.27 -9.08
CA GLY A 120 28.49 2.39 -10.23
C GLY A 120 28.76 0.92 -9.94
N ALA A 121 29.19 0.55 -8.73
CA ALA A 121 29.38 -0.84 -8.35
C ALA A 121 28.04 -1.60 -8.39
N ARG A 122 28.08 -2.83 -8.90
CA ARG A 122 26.92 -3.72 -8.99
C ARG A 122 26.93 -4.66 -7.80
N HIS A 123 25.86 -4.66 -7.03
CA HIS A 123 25.68 -5.62 -5.94
C HIS A 123 24.54 -6.58 -6.26
N VAL A 124 24.84 -7.87 -6.10
CA VAL A 124 23.89 -8.98 -6.27
C VAL A 124 23.44 -9.42 -4.88
N HIS A 125 22.13 -9.51 -4.69
CA HIS A 125 21.50 -9.90 -3.43
C HIS A 125 21.12 -11.36 -3.39
N GLY A 126 21.51 -12.00 -2.28
CA GLY A 126 20.86 -13.18 -1.71
C GLY A 126 20.66 -14.38 -2.64
N ASP A 127 19.86 -15.32 -2.13
CA ASP A 127 19.44 -16.53 -2.84
C ASP A 127 18.59 -16.18 -4.08
N ALA A 128 18.43 -17.14 -4.98
CA ALA A 128 17.66 -16.94 -6.20
C ALA A 128 16.21 -16.48 -5.87
N THR A 129 15.76 -15.39 -6.48
CA THR A 129 14.36 -14.98 -6.50
C THR A 129 13.69 -15.47 -7.77
N ASP A 130 12.55 -16.12 -7.60
CA ASP A 130 11.64 -16.48 -8.68
C ASP A 130 10.75 -15.30 -9.12
N VAL A 131 10.75 -14.18 -8.39
CA VAL A 131 10.02 -12.95 -8.76
C VAL A 131 10.74 -12.27 -9.92
N GLN A 132 10.37 -12.63 -11.15
CA GLN A 132 10.94 -12.07 -12.38
C GLN A 132 10.19 -10.84 -12.90
N GLY A 133 8.98 -10.60 -12.43
CA GLY A 133 8.05 -9.66 -13.02
C GLY A 133 6.68 -9.67 -12.36
N ILE A 134 5.78 -8.84 -12.87
CA ILE A 134 4.43 -8.64 -12.34
C ILE A 134 3.42 -8.51 -13.49
N TYR A 135 2.21 -9.01 -13.31
CA TYR A 135 1.10 -8.69 -14.21
C TYR A 135 0.41 -7.41 -13.74
N VAL A 136 0.10 -6.52 -14.68
CA VAL A 136 -0.65 -5.30 -14.41
C VAL A 136 -1.86 -5.24 -15.33
N ALA A 137 -3.04 -5.07 -14.72
CA ALA A 137 -4.30 -4.80 -15.40
C ALA A 137 -4.89 -3.48 -14.91
N GLN A 138 -5.61 -2.78 -15.80
CA GLN A 138 -6.42 -1.63 -15.42
C GLN A 138 -7.86 -2.12 -15.26
N VAL A 139 -8.38 -2.02 -14.04
CA VAL A 139 -9.74 -2.46 -13.67
C VAL A 139 -10.53 -1.29 -13.11
N ALA A 140 -11.85 -1.31 -13.26
CA ALA A 140 -12.72 -0.26 -12.75
C ALA A 140 -13.86 -0.84 -11.92
N PHE A 141 -14.21 -0.14 -10.85
CA PHE A 141 -15.31 -0.51 -9.96
C PHE A 141 -16.31 0.65 -9.87
N GLU A 142 -17.58 0.37 -10.16
CA GLU A 142 -18.62 1.41 -10.23
C GLU A 142 -19.15 1.81 -8.86
N HIS A 143 -19.03 0.92 -7.87
CA HIS A 143 -19.48 1.13 -6.50
C HIS A 143 -18.52 0.46 -5.51
N SER A 144 -18.56 0.93 -4.27
CA SER A 144 -17.82 0.30 -3.18
C SER A 144 -18.44 -1.05 -2.81
N GLY A 145 -17.65 -1.91 -2.18
CA GLY A 145 -18.07 -3.25 -1.75
C GLY A 145 -17.39 -4.37 -2.53
N THR A 146 -17.98 -5.56 -2.45
CA THR A 146 -17.38 -6.79 -2.96
C THR A 146 -17.54 -6.91 -4.48
N TRP A 147 -16.45 -7.31 -5.14
CA TRP A 147 -16.38 -7.60 -6.57
C TRP A 147 -15.77 -8.97 -6.81
N GLY A 148 -16.20 -9.66 -7.87
CA GLY A 148 -15.61 -10.90 -8.31
C GLY A 148 -14.55 -10.64 -9.39
N LEU A 149 -13.42 -11.32 -9.31
CA LEU A 149 -12.41 -11.36 -10.36
C LEU A 149 -12.23 -12.80 -10.84
N GLU A 150 -12.10 -12.99 -12.15
CA GLU A 150 -11.61 -14.23 -12.76
C GLU A 150 -10.37 -13.90 -13.59
N VAL A 151 -9.22 -14.43 -13.17
CA VAL A 151 -7.96 -14.29 -13.90
C VAL A 151 -7.80 -15.51 -14.81
N LEU A 152 -7.75 -15.25 -16.11
CA LEU A 152 -7.54 -16.23 -17.16
C LEU A 152 -6.09 -16.18 -17.60
N ALA A 153 -5.38 -17.30 -17.58
CA ALA A 153 -3.99 -17.39 -18.01
C ALA A 153 -3.78 -18.51 -19.02
N GLN A 154 -3.01 -18.24 -20.07
CA GLN A 154 -2.60 -19.23 -21.06
C GLN A 154 -1.11 -19.11 -21.36
N VAL A 155 -0.40 -20.22 -21.25
CA VAL A 155 1.03 -20.32 -21.55
C VAL A 155 1.21 -20.86 -22.97
N GLY A 156 1.77 -20.05 -23.87
CA GLY A 156 1.92 -20.43 -25.28
C GLY A 156 0.59 -20.88 -25.89
N SER A 157 0.57 -22.06 -26.50
CA SER A 157 -0.63 -22.73 -27.04
C SER A 157 -1.26 -23.73 -26.05
N GLY A 158 -0.89 -23.69 -24.77
CA GLY A 158 -1.40 -24.59 -23.75
C GLY A 158 -2.88 -24.36 -23.40
N ALA A 159 -3.38 -25.10 -22.42
CA ALA A 159 -4.75 -24.95 -21.93
C ALA A 159 -4.96 -23.55 -21.32
N LEU A 160 -6.19 -23.04 -21.43
CA LEU A 160 -6.62 -21.85 -20.71
C LEU A 160 -6.96 -22.26 -19.28
N GLU A 161 -6.29 -21.65 -18.31
CA GLU A 161 -6.53 -21.87 -16.88
C GLU A 161 -7.17 -20.64 -16.26
N SER A 162 -7.94 -20.85 -15.19
CA SER A 162 -8.60 -19.76 -14.49
C SER A 162 -8.44 -19.86 -12.98
N ALA A 163 -8.39 -18.69 -12.35
CA ALA A 163 -8.42 -18.53 -10.91
C ALA A 163 -9.43 -17.44 -10.55
N ARG A 164 -10.34 -17.75 -9.62
CA ARG A 164 -11.37 -16.82 -9.16
C ARG A 164 -11.07 -16.34 -7.76
N LEU A 165 -11.34 -15.07 -7.51
CA LEU A 165 -11.15 -14.42 -6.21
C LEU A 165 -12.16 -13.29 -6.03
N SER A 166 -12.44 -12.93 -4.79
CA SER A 166 -13.21 -11.75 -4.45
C SER A 166 -12.29 -10.65 -3.94
N VAL A 167 -12.59 -9.41 -4.30
CA VAL A 167 -11.90 -8.21 -3.82
C VAL A 167 -12.92 -7.21 -3.29
N SER A 168 -12.47 -6.20 -2.54
CA SER A 168 -13.33 -5.12 -2.06
C SER A 168 -12.83 -3.78 -2.59
N ALA A 169 -13.74 -2.98 -3.14
CA ALA A 169 -13.48 -1.60 -3.53
C ALA A 169 -13.97 -0.65 -2.42
N LEU A 170 -13.11 0.27 -1.98
CA LEU A 170 -13.45 1.29 -0.99
C LEU A 170 -14.03 2.53 -1.67
N ALA A 171 -14.98 3.19 -1.00
CA ALA A 171 -15.50 4.48 -1.48
C ALA A 171 -14.45 5.59 -1.36
N THR A 172 -13.61 5.53 -0.32
CA THR A 172 -12.57 6.52 -0.03
C THR A 172 -11.29 5.81 0.40
N SER A 173 -10.17 6.41 0.03
CA SER A 173 -8.84 5.96 0.44
C SER A 173 -8.52 6.43 1.86
N PRO A 174 -7.99 5.56 2.73
CA PRO A 174 -7.37 5.98 3.99
C PRO A 174 -6.03 6.71 3.76
N ALA A 175 -5.28 6.36 2.72
CA ALA A 175 -3.99 6.96 2.36
C ALA A 175 -4.15 8.23 1.48
N PRO A 176 -3.12 9.07 1.34
CA PRO A 176 -3.12 10.19 0.41
C PRO A 176 -3.49 9.78 -1.03
N THR A 177 -4.31 10.59 -1.71
CA THR A 177 -4.77 10.33 -3.08
C THR A 177 -4.15 11.31 -4.06
N VAL A 178 -4.21 10.96 -5.36
CA VAL A 178 -3.74 11.88 -6.41
C VAL A 178 -4.54 13.19 -6.34
N GLY A 179 -3.84 14.32 -6.36
CA GLY A 179 -4.43 15.65 -6.26
C GLY A 179 -4.47 16.23 -4.84
N THR A 180 -4.21 15.44 -3.79
CA THR A 180 -4.18 15.94 -2.42
C THR A 180 -2.77 16.34 -1.99
N PRO A 181 -2.62 17.24 -0.99
CA PRO A 181 -1.33 17.46 -0.33
C PRO A 181 -0.76 16.17 0.26
N ALA A 182 0.54 15.96 0.09
CA ALA A 182 1.28 14.94 0.82
C ALA A 182 1.48 15.40 2.29
N PRO A 183 1.42 14.48 3.27
CA PRO A 183 1.82 14.78 4.64
C PRO A 183 3.25 15.35 4.68
N ARG A 184 3.46 16.40 5.50
CA ARG A 184 4.76 17.09 5.61
C ARG A 184 5.60 16.42 6.69
N SER A 185 5.90 15.14 6.46
CA SER A 185 6.53 14.29 7.46
C SER A 185 7.95 14.74 7.81
N ARG A 186 8.27 14.64 9.10
CA ARG A 186 9.64 14.75 9.63
C ARG A 186 10.25 13.37 9.84
N ASN A 187 10.20 12.55 8.80
CA ASN A 187 10.81 11.21 8.76
C ASN A 187 12.30 11.26 9.11
N ARG A 188 12.85 10.18 9.67
CA ARG A 188 14.26 10.11 10.08
C ARG A 188 15.18 10.15 8.86
N ILE A 189 16.34 10.79 9.02
CA ILE A 189 17.40 10.85 7.99
C ILE A 189 18.72 10.34 8.57
N ALA A 190 19.72 10.16 7.70
CA ALA A 190 21.02 9.60 8.06
C ALA A 190 21.72 10.37 9.21
N SER A 191 21.52 11.69 9.32
CA SER A 191 22.10 12.49 10.40
C SER A 191 21.41 12.33 11.77
N ASP A 192 20.26 11.67 11.83
CA ASP A 192 19.52 11.42 13.08
C ASP A 192 19.94 10.11 13.76
N VAL A 193 20.80 9.33 13.10
CA VAL A 193 21.13 7.97 13.52
C VAL A 193 22.64 7.75 13.50
N SER A 194 23.11 6.86 14.37
CA SER A 194 24.52 6.48 14.37
C SER A 194 24.87 5.56 13.21
N GLU A 195 23.92 4.71 12.81
CA GLU A 195 24.10 3.68 11.78
C GLU A 195 22.86 3.65 10.88
N LEU A 196 23.06 3.63 9.56
CA LEU A 196 21.95 3.72 8.61
C LEU A 196 20.99 2.53 8.68
N LYS A 197 21.48 1.36 9.11
CA LYS A 197 20.66 0.15 9.33
C LYS A 197 19.54 0.33 10.37
N GLN A 198 19.60 1.38 11.20
CA GLN A 198 18.53 1.69 12.16
C GLN A 198 17.25 2.22 11.48
N ILE A 199 17.35 2.65 10.22
CA ILE A 199 16.24 3.24 9.45
C ILE A 199 16.13 2.68 8.02
N ASP A 200 16.94 1.67 7.69
CA ASP A 200 16.92 1.00 6.38
C ASP A 200 17.38 -0.44 6.53
N SER A 201 16.44 -1.37 6.34
CA SER A 201 16.69 -2.80 6.39
C SER A 201 17.24 -3.35 5.07
N SER A 202 17.37 -2.53 4.03
CA SER A 202 18.05 -2.94 2.80
C SER A 202 19.49 -3.35 3.09
N GLU A 203 19.96 -4.35 2.36
CA GLU A 203 21.37 -4.70 2.34
C GLU A 203 22.00 -4.12 1.05
N PRO A 204 23.23 -3.58 1.08
CA PRO A 204 23.49 -2.57 2.09
C PRO A 204 22.45 -1.42 2.01
N PRO A 205 22.28 -0.65 3.08
CA PRO A 205 21.49 0.58 3.06
C PRO A 205 22.00 1.58 2.01
N ASP A 206 21.10 2.35 1.38
CA ASP A 206 21.51 3.38 0.40
C ASP A 206 21.39 4.78 1.02
N PRO A 207 22.51 5.44 1.41
CA PRO A 207 22.46 6.75 2.05
C PRO A 207 21.86 7.85 1.17
N ARG A 208 21.73 7.64 -0.15
CA ARG A 208 21.05 8.61 -1.04
C ARG A 208 19.56 8.72 -0.75
N LEU A 209 18.95 7.67 -0.22
CA LEU A 209 17.51 7.61 0.12
C LEU A 209 17.19 8.26 1.48
N HIS A 210 18.19 8.67 2.25
CA HIS A 210 18.04 9.14 3.64
C HIS A 210 18.67 10.51 3.88
N ARG A 211 18.67 11.38 2.85
CA ARG A 211 19.33 12.71 2.92
C ARG A 211 18.38 13.85 3.28
N THR A 212 17.08 13.66 3.10
CA THR A 212 16.12 14.76 3.09
C THR A 212 14.82 14.30 3.68
N ARG A 213 14.22 15.13 4.54
CA ARG A 213 12.88 14.89 5.05
C ARG A 213 11.84 15.24 4.00
N ILE A 214 10.70 14.57 4.03
CA ILE A 214 9.57 14.84 3.14
C ILE A 214 9.15 16.31 3.27
N ALA A 215 9.03 16.82 4.50
CA ALA A 215 8.72 18.24 4.77
C ALA A 215 9.71 19.21 4.11
N ASP A 216 11.01 18.91 4.17
CA ASP A 216 12.07 19.78 3.68
C ASP A 216 12.10 19.80 2.14
N ALA A 217 11.87 18.65 1.50
CA ALA A 217 11.75 18.57 0.05
C ALA A 217 10.58 19.43 -0.46
N ILE A 218 9.42 19.38 0.23
CA ILE A 218 8.27 20.23 -0.11
C ILE A 218 8.60 21.71 0.12
N ALA A 219 9.23 22.06 1.24
CA ALA A 219 9.62 23.45 1.53
C ALA A 219 10.62 24.01 0.51
N GLN A 220 11.50 23.18 -0.05
CA GLN A 220 12.45 23.53 -1.09
C GLN A 220 11.87 23.58 -2.51
N GLY A 221 10.59 23.24 -2.68
CA GLY A 221 9.97 23.20 -4.00
C GLY A 221 10.42 22.02 -4.87
N LYS A 222 10.98 20.96 -4.27
CA LYS A 222 11.56 19.83 -5.01
C LYS A 222 10.57 18.69 -5.17
N PRO A 223 10.35 18.17 -6.39
CA PRO A 223 9.67 16.90 -6.59
C PRO A 223 10.37 15.76 -5.85
N GLN A 224 9.60 14.77 -5.43
CA GLN A 224 10.12 13.64 -4.67
C GLN A 224 9.44 12.31 -5.01
N VAL A 225 10.22 11.23 -4.92
CA VAL A 225 9.75 9.85 -4.91
C VAL A 225 9.94 9.32 -3.51
N ILE A 226 8.85 8.91 -2.87
CA ILE A 226 8.85 8.38 -1.51
C ILE A 226 8.45 6.91 -1.61
N VAL A 227 9.33 6.00 -1.20
CA VAL A 227 9.06 4.56 -1.16
C VAL A 227 8.91 4.12 0.30
N PHE A 228 7.77 3.52 0.61
CA PHE A 228 7.47 2.89 1.89
C PHE A 228 7.59 1.38 1.72
N ALA A 229 8.62 0.77 2.31
CA ALA A 229 8.88 -0.65 2.18
C ALA A 229 9.78 -1.16 3.32
N THR A 230 9.71 -2.46 3.59
CA THR A 230 10.57 -3.15 4.56
C THR A 230 11.38 -4.23 3.86
N PRO A 231 12.48 -3.89 3.14
CA PRO A 231 13.17 -4.81 2.25
C PRO A 231 13.60 -6.16 2.84
N ARG A 232 13.92 -6.21 4.15
CA ARG A 232 14.38 -7.43 4.81
C ARG A 232 13.29 -8.24 5.50
N TYR A 233 12.27 -7.59 6.04
CA TYR A 233 11.28 -8.26 6.91
C TYR A 233 9.89 -8.38 6.30
N CYS A 234 9.67 -7.75 5.15
CA CYS A 234 8.42 -7.84 4.42
C CYS A 234 8.12 -9.30 4.05
N THR A 235 6.92 -9.75 4.44
CA THR A 235 6.46 -11.11 4.13
C THR A 235 6.18 -11.31 2.63
N SER A 236 5.90 -10.21 1.93
CA SER A 236 5.80 -10.20 0.48
C SER A 236 7.20 -10.19 -0.15
N ARG A 237 7.38 -10.93 -1.24
CA ARG A 237 8.67 -11.01 -1.95
C ARG A 237 8.97 -9.78 -2.83
N VAL A 238 8.18 -8.71 -2.72
CA VAL A 238 8.22 -7.56 -3.64
C VAL A 238 8.82 -6.28 -3.04
N CYS A 239 8.91 -6.16 -1.71
CA CYS A 239 9.42 -4.95 -1.05
C CYS A 239 10.86 -4.59 -1.48
N GLY A 240 11.80 -5.55 -1.40
CA GLY A 240 13.19 -5.34 -1.84
C GLY A 240 13.30 -4.94 -3.32
N PRO A 241 12.68 -5.69 -4.26
CA PRO A 241 12.66 -5.31 -5.67
C PRO A 241 12.09 -3.91 -5.95
N VAL A 242 11.08 -3.46 -5.20
CA VAL A 242 10.52 -2.10 -5.37
C VAL A 242 11.52 -1.02 -4.99
N VAL A 243 12.23 -1.17 -3.87
CA VAL A 243 13.31 -0.25 -3.48
C VAL A 243 14.42 -0.24 -4.52
N ASP A 244 14.79 -1.42 -5.06
CA ASP A 244 15.82 -1.50 -6.10
C ASP A 244 15.37 -0.83 -7.40
N VAL A 245 14.10 -0.95 -7.80
CA VAL A 245 13.55 -0.20 -8.94
C VAL A 245 13.68 1.31 -8.72
N VAL A 246 13.36 1.81 -7.52
CA VAL A 246 13.51 3.24 -7.17
C VAL A 246 14.97 3.67 -7.27
N ARG A 247 15.92 2.85 -6.77
CA ARG A 247 17.36 3.13 -6.87
C ARG A 247 17.84 3.27 -8.32
N THR A 248 17.24 2.55 -9.27
CA THR A 248 17.61 2.66 -10.70
C THR A 248 17.33 4.03 -11.33
N LEU A 249 16.45 4.82 -10.71
CA LEU A 249 16.07 6.16 -11.19
C LEU A 249 17.05 7.24 -10.71
N ILE A 250 17.73 7.01 -9.59
CA ILE A 250 18.59 8.01 -8.95
C ILE A 250 19.66 8.58 -9.90
N PRO A 251 20.39 7.77 -10.69
CA PRO A 251 21.40 8.32 -11.61
C PRO A 251 20.84 9.29 -12.66
N ALA A 252 19.59 9.12 -13.08
CA ALA A 252 18.98 9.94 -14.14
C ALA A 252 18.17 11.14 -13.61
N TYR A 253 17.74 11.08 -12.35
CA TYR A 253 16.79 12.05 -11.77
C TYR A 253 17.27 12.71 -10.49
N GLY A 254 18.34 12.24 -9.85
CA GLY A 254 18.78 12.67 -8.51
C GLY A 254 19.08 14.18 -8.37
N ASP A 255 19.43 14.86 -9.46
CA ASP A 255 19.65 16.32 -9.45
C ASP A 255 18.35 17.12 -9.42
N ARG A 256 17.22 16.52 -9.82
CA ARG A 256 15.91 17.16 -10.01
C ARG A 256 14.84 16.63 -9.05
N VAL A 257 15.06 15.46 -8.47
CA VAL A 257 14.09 14.71 -7.69
C VAL A 257 14.76 14.20 -6.42
N VAL A 258 14.12 14.42 -5.28
CA VAL A 258 14.52 13.83 -4.01
C VAL A 258 13.98 12.40 -3.92
N PHE A 259 14.83 11.44 -3.53
CA PHE A 259 14.42 10.06 -3.31
C PHE A 259 14.46 9.77 -1.81
N ILE A 260 13.37 9.21 -1.27
CA ILE A 260 13.19 8.97 0.16
C ILE A 260 12.73 7.53 0.36
N HIS A 261 13.37 6.81 1.28
CA HIS A 261 12.95 5.48 1.73
C HIS A 261 12.46 5.54 3.17
N GLU A 262 11.26 5.02 3.40
CA GLU A 262 10.64 4.91 4.71
C GLU A 262 10.39 3.45 5.06
N GLU A 263 10.98 3.02 6.17
CA GLU A 263 10.66 1.74 6.78
C GLU A 263 9.23 1.74 7.33
N ILE A 264 8.52 0.62 7.17
CA ILE A 264 7.16 0.47 7.69
C ILE A 264 7.15 0.46 9.21
N TRP A 265 8.20 -0.12 9.80
CA TRP A 265 8.30 -0.38 11.22
C TRP A 265 9.29 0.59 11.89
N GLU A 266 8.98 1.01 13.11
CA GLU A 266 9.87 1.88 13.90
C GLU A 266 11.18 1.18 14.31
N SER A 267 11.16 -0.15 14.38
CA SER A 267 12.31 -0.99 14.75
C SER A 267 12.19 -2.41 14.20
N GLU A 268 13.28 -3.17 14.28
CA GLU A 268 13.35 -4.58 13.88
C GLU A 268 12.40 -5.51 14.67
N SER A 269 11.76 -5.03 15.74
CA SER A 269 10.75 -5.80 16.47
C SER A 269 9.44 -5.97 15.70
N LEU A 270 9.19 -5.14 14.68
CA LEU A 270 7.99 -5.16 13.83
C LEU A 270 6.67 -5.04 14.63
N GLN A 271 6.72 -4.42 15.82
CA GLN A 271 5.55 -4.30 16.70
C GLN A 271 4.79 -2.98 16.50
N LYS A 272 5.47 -1.94 16.02
CA LYS A 272 4.93 -0.59 15.91
C LYS A 272 5.32 0.03 14.57
N PHE A 273 4.34 0.62 13.90
CA PHE A 273 4.57 1.36 12.68
C PHE A 273 5.45 2.59 12.95
N SER A 274 6.23 2.98 11.95
CA SER A 274 6.97 4.25 12.04
C SER A 274 5.98 5.42 12.10
N PRO A 275 6.31 6.53 12.81
CA PRO A 275 5.41 7.68 12.89
C PRO A 275 5.01 8.23 11.51
N THR A 276 5.90 8.13 10.52
CA THR A 276 5.64 8.54 9.14
C THR A 276 4.62 7.63 8.47
N VAL A 277 4.67 6.31 8.69
CA VAL A 277 3.66 5.38 8.16
C VAL A 277 2.28 5.64 8.77
N GLU A 278 2.23 5.93 10.07
CA GLU A 278 0.99 6.32 10.76
C GLU A 278 0.43 7.64 10.21
N GLU A 279 1.29 8.65 9.99
CA GLU A 279 0.90 9.94 9.41
C GLU A 279 0.32 9.80 7.99
N TRP A 280 0.86 8.88 7.20
CA TRP A 280 0.37 8.56 5.86
C TRP A 280 -0.80 7.57 5.85
N ASN A 281 -1.18 7.03 7.01
CA ASN A 281 -2.26 6.07 7.20
C ASN A 281 -2.16 4.85 6.27
N LEU A 282 -0.95 4.36 6.04
CA LEU A 282 -0.69 3.18 5.20
C LEU A 282 -0.95 1.90 5.98
N ARG A 283 -1.64 0.95 5.34
CA ARG A 283 -2.04 -0.34 5.96
C ARG A 283 -1.39 -1.56 5.32
N SER A 284 -0.55 -1.33 4.32
CA SER A 284 0.11 -2.36 3.51
C SER A 284 1.46 -1.84 3.01
N GLU A 285 2.24 -2.73 2.40
CA GLU A 285 3.50 -2.40 1.76
C GLU A 285 3.77 -3.32 0.56
N PRO A 286 4.57 -2.88 -0.43
CA PRO A 286 5.20 -1.56 -0.53
C PRO A 286 4.29 -0.49 -1.16
N TRP A 287 4.53 0.78 -0.83
CA TRP A 287 3.94 1.93 -1.51
C TRP A 287 5.01 2.81 -2.15
N ILE A 288 4.69 3.42 -3.29
CA ILE A 288 5.45 4.54 -3.85
C ILE A 288 4.52 5.72 -4.07
N PHE A 289 4.94 6.90 -3.62
CA PHE A 289 4.31 8.17 -3.95
C PHE A 289 5.24 9.04 -4.77
N VAL A 290 4.69 9.67 -5.81
CA VAL A 290 5.36 10.74 -6.55
C VAL A 290 4.66 12.05 -6.19
N VAL A 291 5.42 12.97 -5.60
CA VAL A 291 4.93 14.27 -5.12
C VAL A 291 5.65 15.37 -5.90
N ASP A 292 4.90 16.37 -6.35
CA ASP A 292 5.49 17.50 -7.09
C ASP A 292 6.16 18.52 -6.16
N GLY A 293 6.79 19.55 -6.75
CA GLY A 293 7.42 20.63 -5.99
C GLY A 293 6.46 21.46 -5.13
N LYS A 294 5.14 21.38 -5.33
CA LYS A 294 4.14 22.05 -4.49
C LYS A 294 3.71 21.19 -3.29
N GLY A 295 4.20 19.96 -3.20
CA GLY A 295 3.82 19.01 -2.16
C GLY A 295 2.50 18.31 -2.44
N ILE A 296 2.07 18.22 -3.70
CA ILE A 296 0.82 17.55 -4.09
C ILE A 296 1.16 16.18 -4.69
N VAL A 297 0.45 15.15 -4.24
CA VAL A 297 0.58 13.77 -4.75
C VAL A 297 0.12 13.74 -6.22
N ARG A 298 1.00 13.31 -7.11
CA ARG A 298 0.74 13.17 -8.56
C ARG A 298 0.59 11.73 -9.02
N ALA A 299 1.21 10.80 -8.31
CA ALA A 299 0.98 9.38 -8.51
C ALA A 299 1.16 8.63 -7.20
N ARG A 300 0.48 7.49 -7.10
CA ARG A 300 0.63 6.52 -6.02
C ARG A 300 0.58 5.12 -6.61
N PHE A 301 1.40 4.23 -6.06
CA PHE A 301 1.46 2.84 -6.49
C PHE A 301 1.55 1.95 -5.26
N GLU A 302 0.72 0.91 -5.22
CA GLU A 302 0.84 -0.19 -4.26
C GLU A 302 1.42 -1.41 -4.94
N GLY A 303 2.25 -2.14 -4.22
CA GLY A 303 2.84 -3.38 -4.68
C GLY A 303 3.98 -3.16 -5.67
N LEU A 304 4.30 -4.22 -6.40
CA LEU A 304 5.43 -4.21 -7.32
C LEU A 304 5.17 -3.21 -8.46
N THR A 305 6.08 -2.26 -8.61
CA THR A 305 5.99 -1.16 -9.57
C THR A 305 7.21 -1.17 -10.47
N THR A 306 7.00 -0.95 -11.77
CA THR A 306 8.08 -1.00 -12.76
C THR A 306 8.77 0.36 -12.89
N ARG A 307 10.03 0.34 -13.35
CA ARG A 307 10.78 1.56 -13.67
C ARG A 307 10.00 2.45 -14.65
N ARG A 308 9.46 1.85 -15.72
CA ARG A 308 8.69 2.56 -16.74
C ARG A 308 7.47 3.29 -16.18
N GLU A 309 6.75 2.67 -15.25
CA GLU A 309 5.60 3.30 -14.59
C GLU A 309 6.03 4.53 -13.76
N LEU A 310 7.12 4.40 -13.01
CA LEU A 310 7.67 5.51 -12.22
C LEU A 310 8.20 6.64 -13.12
N GLU A 311 8.91 6.32 -14.21
CA GLU A 311 9.36 7.33 -15.19
C GLU A 311 8.16 8.04 -15.84
N GLY A 312 7.07 7.31 -16.12
CA GLY A 312 5.82 7.89 -16.58
C GLY A 312 5.24 8.91 -15.61
N ALA A 313 5.24 8.61 -14.31
CA ALA A 313 4.79 9.51 -13.25
C ALA A 313 5.76 10.68 -12.99
N LEU A 314 7.06 10.49 -13.22
CA LEU A 314 8.09 11.51 -12.98
C LEU A 314 8.19 12.56 -14.09
N LYS A 315 7.92 12.20 -15.34
CA LYS A 315 8.03 13.13 -16.48
C LYS A 315 7.22 14.42 -16.28
N PRO A 316 5.94 14.39 -15.87
CA PRO A 316 5.17 15.62 -15.67
C PRO A 316 5.68 16.52 -14.54
N VAL A 317 6.23 15.94 -13.47
CA VAL A 317 6.68 16.72 -12.29
C VAL A 317 8.10 17.25 -12.42
N THR A 318 8.86 16.77 -13.42
CA THR A 318 10.24 17.19 -13.71
C THR A 318 10.37 18.02 -15.00
N ALA A 319 9.26 18.30 -15.68
CA ALA A 319 9.25 19.14 -16.87
C ALA A 319 9.55 20.61 -16.53
N PRO A 320 10.35 21.32 -17.35
CA PRO A 320 10.58 22.76 -17.18
C PRO A 320 9.24 23.52 -17.13
N GLY A 321 8.97 24.23 -16.04
CA GLY A 321 7.72 24.99 -15.85
C GLY A 321 6.65 24.31 -15.01
N ALA A 322 6.81 23.05 -14.58
CA ALA A 322 5.88 22.37 -13.68
C ALA A 322 5.68 23.10 -12.33
N SER A 323 6.65 23.90 -11.92
CA SER A 323 6.58 24.76 -10.72
C SER A 323 5.77 26.05 -10.92
N ARG A 324 5.42 26.44 -12.17
CA ARG A 324 4.88 27.78 -12.51
C ARG A 324 3.41 27.84 -12.91
N ALA A 325 2.73 26.73 -13.17
CA ALA A 325 1.29 26.76 -13.49
C ALA A 325 0.45 26.89 -12.20
N GLY A 326 0.06 28.11 -11.83
CA GLY A 326 -1.07 28.38 -10.92
C GLY A 326 -2.38 28.42 -11.71
N PRO A 327 -3.54 28.25 -11.04
CA PRO A 327 -4.83 28.42 -11.71
C PRO A 327 -5.04 29.92 -12.03
N GLU A 328 -5.46 30.20 -13.26
CA GLU A 328 -6.20 31.43 -13.59
C GLU A 328 -7.57 31.44 -12.90
#